data_AF-A0A2R6L3L5-F1
#
_entry.id   AF-A0A2R6L3L5-F1
#
_cell.length_a   1.000
_cell.length_b   1.000
_cell.length_c   1.000
_cell.angle_alpha   90.00
_cell.angle_beta   90.00
_cell.angle_gamma   90.00
#
_symmetry.space_group_name_H-M   'P 1'
#
loop_
_entity.id
_entity.type
_entity.pdbx_description
1 polymer ?
#
loop_
_entity_poly.entity_id
_entity_poly.type
_entity_poly.pdbx_seq_one_letter_code
_entity_poly.pdbx_strand_id
1 'polypeptide(L)'
;MPIPKAEAGELRPLAFRRPEEVLEADKLYTIYEVARLLQGVDVDEELDIETENVLLDWAIPWMMKHSESFVFAEPASDDEPGYYGLADS
;
A
#
# COMPACT_ATOMS: atom_id res chain seq x y z
N MET A 1 21.21 -0.59 -15.57
CA MET A 1 21.36 -0.05 -16.93
C MET A 1 20.05 -0.20 -17.68
N PRO A 2 19.63 0.77 -18.51
CA PRO A 2 18.38 0.66 -19.27
C PRO A 2 18.47 -0.41 -20.36
N ILE A 3 17.35 -1.08 -20.65
CA ILE A 3 17.22 -2.03 -21.76
C ILE A 3 16.41 -1.43 -22.92
N PRO A 4 16.71 -1.75 -24.19
CA PRO A 4 15.87 -1.38 -25.32
C PRO A 4 14.47 -2.01 -25.23
N LYS A 5 13.42 -1.22 -25.50
CA LYS A 5 12.03 -1.73 -25.47
C LYS A 5 11.79 -2.92 -26.41
N ALA A 6 12.50 -2.97 -27.54
CA ALA A 6 12.40 -4.06 -28.51
C ALA A 6 12.98 -5.39 -28.01
N GLU A 7 13.79 -5.36 -26.95
CA GLU A 7 14.33 -6.57 -26.30
C GLU A 7 13.39 -7.09 -25.20
N ALA A 8 12.37 -6.31 -24.82
CA ALA A 8 11.34 -6.77 -23.89
C ALA A 8 10.35 -7.68 -24.63
N GLY A 9 10.04 -8.83 -24.04
CA GLY A 9 9.12 -9.81 -24.63
C GLY A 9 7.68 -9.30 -24.73
N GLU A 10 6.96 -9.28 -23.61
CA GLU A 10 5.59 -8.77 -23.53
C GLU A 10 5.56 -7.46 -22.74
N LEU A 11 4.93 -6.43 -23.31
CA LEU A 11 4.69 -5.17 -22.63
C LEU A 11 3.22 -5.10 -22.21
N ARG A 12 2.97 -4.82 -20.93
CA ARG A 12 1.63 -4.58 -20.40
C ARG A 12 1.50 -3.15 -19.88
N PRO A 13 0.29 -2.56 -19.87
CA PRO A 13 0.05 -1.32 -19.16
C PRO A 13 0.48 -1.46 -17.71
N LEU A 14 1.08 -0.40 -17.16
CA LEU A 14 1.35 -0.34 -15.73
C LEU A 14 0.00 -0.31 -15.00
N ALA A 15 -0.27 -1.35 -14.21
CA ALA A 15 -1.46 -1.47 -13.38
C ALA A 15 -1.02 -1.73 -11.94
N PHE A 16 -1.68 -1.05 -11.01
CA PHE A 16 -1.51 -1.27 -9.57
C PHE A 16 -2.67 -2.14 -9.08
N ARG A 17 -2.44 -2.90 -8.01
CA ARG A 17 -3.51 -3.64 -7.32
C ARG A 17 -4.59 -2.68 -6.84
N ARG A 18 -5.84 -3.13 -6.85
CA ARG A 18 -6.96 -2.38 -6.27
C ARG A 18 -6.99 -2.57 -4.76
N PRO A 19 -7.50 -1.62 -3.96
CA PRO A 19 -7.55 -1.74 -2.50
C PRO A 19 -8.16 -3.05 -2.00
N GLU A 20 -9.24 -3.52 -2.62
CA GLU A 20 -9.93 -4.77 -2.30
C GLU A 20 -9.13 -6.04 -2.63
N GLU A 21 -8.03 -5.92 -3.38
CA GLU A 21 -7.09 -7.01 -3.66
C GLU A 21 -5.91 -7.02 -2.68
N VAL A 22 -5.81 -6.00 -1.83
CA VAL A 22 -4.70 -5.78 -0.89
C VAL A 22 -5.18 -5.93 0.56
N LEU A 23 -6.35 -5.39 0.88
CA LEU A 23 -6.86 -5.34 2.25
C LEU A 23 -8.07 -6.27 2.45
N GLU A 24 -8.17 -6.81 3.65
CA GLU A 24 -9.36 -7.50 4.11
C GLU A 24 -10.45 -6.49 4.49
N ALA A 25 -11.71 -6.80 4.16
CA ALA A 25 -12.83 -5.86 4.31
C ALA A 25 -13.20 -5.53 5.76
N ASP A 26 -12.89 -6.42 6.71
CA ASP A 26 -13.22 -6.29 8.13
C ASP A 26 -12.03 -5.88 9.00
N LYS A 27 -10.93 -5.42 8.38
CA LYS A 27 -9.69 -5.04 9.07
C LYS A 27 -9.28 -3.61 8.78
N LEU A 28 -8.58 -3.02 9.75
CA LEU A 28 -7.94 -1.73 9.65
C LEU A 28 -6.43 -1.90 9.83
N TYR A 29 -5.65 -1.07 9.13
CA TYR A 29 -4.20 -1.17 9.04
C TYR A 29 -3.56 0.21 9.18
N THR A 30 -2.43 0.29 9.83
CA THR A 30 -1.56 1.46 9.76
C THR A 30 -1.04 1.66 8.34
N ILE A 31 -0.56 2.88 8.02
CA ILE A 31 0.03 3.15 6.70
C ILE A 31 1.23 2.23 6.38
N TYR A 32 1.98 1.82 7.40
CA TYR A 32 3.12 0.91 7.28
C TYR A 32 2.67 -0.48 6.83
N GLU A 33 1.61 -1.00 7.44
CA GLU A 33 1.04 -2.30 7.09
C GLU A 33 0.40 -2.27 5.70
N VAL A 34 -0.30 -1.20 5.33
CA VAL A 34 -0.80 -1.01 3.95
C VAL A 34 0.35 -1.04 2.95
N ALA A 35 1.47 -0.37 3.26
CA ALA A 35 2.64 -0.33 2.40
C ALA A 35 3.28 -1.73 2.20
N ARG A 36 3.38 -2.52 3.28
CA ARG A 36 3.84 -3.92 3.22
C ARG A 36 2.91 -4.79 2.38
N LEU A 37 1.61 -4.76 2.67
CA LEU A 37 0.61 -5.54 1.95
C LEU A 37 0.56 -5.18 0.46
N LEU A 38 0.70 -3.89 0.10
CA LEU A 38 0.78 -3.41 -1.28
C LEU A 38 2.00 -3.94 -2.04
N GLN A 39 3.07 -4.31 -1.34
CA GLN A 39 4.25 -4.97 -1.91
C GLN A 39 4.23 -6.49 -1.78
N GLY A 40 3.21 -7.05 -1.12
CA GLY A 40 3.04 -8.49 -0.93
C GLY A 40 3.91 -9.03 0.22
N VAL A 41 4.29 -8.15 1.14
CA VAL A 41 5.03 -8.47 2.36
C VAL A 41 4.02 -8.66 3.50
N ASP A 42 4.30 -9.60 4.39
CA ASP A 42 3.50 -9.84 5.58
C ASP A 42 3.52 -8.62 6.52
N VAL A 43 2.43 -8.40 7.26
CA VAL A 43 2.34 -7.29 8.22
C VAL A 43 3.27 -7.51 9.41
N ASP A 44 3.63 -8.76 9.74
CA ASP A 44 4.52 -9.10 10.85
C ASP A 44 6.00 -9.21 10.46
N GLU A 45 6.34 -8.97 9.18
CA GLU A 45 7.73 -9.03 8.72
C GLU A 45 8.58 -7.88 9.31
N GLU A 46 9.73 -8.22 9.89
CA GLU A 46 10.69 -7.23 10.37
C GLU A 46 11.44 -6.59 9.19
N LEU A 47 11.16 -5.32 8.94
CA LEU A 47 11.85 -4.51 7.92
C LEU A 47 12.71 -3.44 8.59
N ASP A 48 13.83 -3.11 7.93
CA ASP A 48 14.60 -1.93 8.31
C ASP A 48 13.89 -0.64 7.86
N ILE A 49 14.20 0.46 8.54
CA ILE A 49 13.57 1.77 8.34
C ILE A 49 13.75 2.28 6.90
N GLU A 50 14.89 2.01 6.25
CA GLU A 50 15.13 2.47 4.88
C GLU A 50 14.18 1.77 3.91
N THR A 51 14.04 0.45 4.05
CA THR A 51 13.07 -0.34 3.29
C THR A 51 11.65 0.16 3.52
N GLU A 52 11.23 0.37 4.77
CA GLU A 52 9.87 0.87 5.08
C GLU A 52 9.57 2.21 4.42
N ASN A 53 10.50 3.16 4.47
CA ASN A 53 10.33 4.47 3.86
C ASN A 53 10.12 4.36 2.35
N VAL A 54 10.86 3.46 1.69
CA VAL A 54 10.66 3.18 0.26
C VAL A 54 9.26 2.60 0.01
N LEU A 55 8.73 1.70 0.86
CA LEU A 55 7.37 1.19 0.66
C LEU A 55 6.33 2.30 0.83
N LEU A 56 6.51 3.19 1.81
CA LEU A 56 5.61 4.32 2.07
C LEU A 56 5.54 5.29 0.88
N ASP A 57 6.67 5.58 0.24
CA ASP A 57 6.74 6.43 -0.96
C ASP A 57 5.85 5.93 -2.10
N TRP A 58 5.57 4.62 -2.14
CA TRP A 58 4.70 3.99 -3.13
C TRP A 58 3.26 3.88 -2.64
N ALA A 59 3.08 3.61 -1.35
CA ALA A 59 1.76 3.47 -0.74
C ALA A 59 0.98 4.78 -0.70
N ILE A 60 1.62 5.90 -0.36
CA ILE A 60 0.94 7.19 -0.23
C ILE A 60 0.30 7.65 -1.55
N PRO A 61 1.00 7.69 -2.71
CA PRO A 61 0.36 8.06 -3.97
C PRO A 61 -0.74 7.08 -4.39
N TRP A 62 -0.56 5.79 -4.10
CA TRP A 62 -1.56 4.77 -4.39
C TRP A 62 -2.85 4.98 -3.56
N MET A 63 -2.73 5.21 -2.26
CA MET A 63 -3.87 5.52 -1.40
C MET A 63 -4.55 6.82 -1.82
N MET A 64 -3.78 7.86 -2.15
CA MET A 64 -4.33 9.13 -2.64
C MET A 64 -5.14 8.95 -3.93
N LYS A 65 -4.68 8.08 -4.84
CA LYS A 65 -5.41 7.75 -6.07
C LYS A 65 -6.72 6.99 -5.80
N HIS A 66 -6.76 6.22 -4.73
CA HIS A 66 -7.87 5.34 -4.37
C HIS A 66 -8.63 5.83 -3.12
N SER A 67 -8.52 7.11 -2.77
CA SER A 67 -8.97 7.64 -1.47
C SER A 67 -10.46 7.42 -1.20
N GLU A 68 -11.28 7.39 -2.25
CA GLU A 68 -12.72 7.08 -2.19
C GLU A 68 -13.03 5.65 -1.73
N SER A 69 -12.06 4.73 -1.79
CA SER A 69 -12.19 3.35 -1.34
C SER A 69 -11.79 3.13 0.12
N PHE A 70 -11.33 4.17 0.82
CA PHE A 70 -10.80 4.04 2.17
C PHE A 70 -11.67 4.72 3.23
N VAL A 71 -11.71 4.11 4.40
CA VAL A 71 -12.10 4.73 5.67
C VAL A 71 -10.87 4.93 6.54
N PHE A 72 -10.96 5.91 7.44
CA PHE A 72 -9.90 6.26 8.39
C PHE A 72 -10.45 6.25 9.81
N ALA A 73 -9.76 5.55 10.70
CA ALA A 73 -9.96 5.59 12.14
C ALA A 73 -8.87 6.46 12.77
N GLU A 74 -9.30 7.48 13.51
CA GLU A 74 -8.41 8.34 14.29
C GLU A 74 -7.55 7.49 15.25
N PRO A 75 -6.29 7.89 15.49
CA PRO A 75 -5.44 7.21 16.47
C PRO A 75 -6.03 7.30 17.88
N ALA A 76 -5.68 6.33 18.74
CA ALA A 76 -6.17 6.32 20.12
C ALA A 76 -5.51 7.41 20.99
N SER A 77 -4.32 7.88 20.59
CA SER A 77 -3.54 8.94 21.24
C SER A 77 -2.66 9.68 20.24
N ASP A 78 -2.09 10.81 20.65
CA ASP A 78 -1.27 11.68 19.78
C ASP A 78 0.05 11.02 19.31
N ASP A 79 0.47 9.93 19.95
CA ASP A 79 1.69 9.17 19.65
C ASP A 79 1.46 7.88 18.86
N GLU A 80 0.20 7.53 18.57
CA GLU A 80 -0.16 6.36 17.77
C GLU A 80 -0.54 6.75 16.34
N PRO A 81 -0.30 5.88 15.34
CA PRO A 81 -0.80 6.08 13.99
C PRO A 81 -2.30 5.83 13.91
N GLY A 82 -2.99 6.54 13.02
CA GLY A 82 -4.35 6.19 12.64
C GLY A 82 -4.37 4.94 11.77
N TYR A 83 -5.57 4.37 11.59
CA TYR A 83 -5.75 3.14 10.84
C TYR A 83 -6.65 3.36 9.62
N TYR A 84 -6.40 2.59 8.57
CA TYR A 84 -7.06 2.65 7.28
C TYR A 84 -7.68 1.31 6.94
N GLY A 85 -8.88 1.30 6.39
CA GLY A 85 -9.52 0.09 5.85
C GLY A 85 -10.38 0.41 4.65
N LEU A 86 -11.06 -0.61 4.12
CA LEU A 86 -11.96 -0.44 3.00
C LEU A 86 -13.26 0.23 3.42
N ALA A 87 -13.75 1.16 2.61
CA ALA A 87 -15.10 1.70 2.78
C ALA A 87 -16.15 0.63 2.49
N ASP A 88 -17.19 0.57 3.33
CA ASP A 88 -18.36 -0.26 3.07
C ASP A 88 -18.99 0.16 1.73
N SER A 89 -19.40 -0.84 0.93
CA SER A 89 -20.05 -0.65 -0.37
C SER A 89 -21.50 -0.19 -0.26
#